data_AF-A0A957QIF4-F1
#
_entry.id   AF-A0A957QIF4-F1
#
_cell.length_a   1.000
_cell.length_b   1.000
_cell.length_c   1.000
_cell.angle_alpha   90.00
_cell.angle_beta   90.00
_cell.angle_gamma   90.00
#
_symmetry.space_group_name_H-M   'P 1'
#
loop_
_entity.id
_entity.type
_entity.pdbx_description
1 polymer ?
#
loop_
_entity_poly.entity_id
_entity_poly.type
_entity_poly.pdbx_seq_one_letter_code
_entity_poly.pdbx_strand_id
1 'polypeptide(L)'
;MSNSLQFSDYLAAADAIRARSAQHPKIGLVLGSGLGSLADAVENPDIIPYGDIPNWPVGTVAGHSGRLLIGTLEGKTVLVMQGRAHFYEGFTPQQITFPVRVMKLLGIDTYLVTNAAGGMNPSFKAGDLMLIRDHINIPGMAGNNPLRGPNVDDFGPRFPDMTEAYTPALRQLAHQVAAAEGMTLQEGVYVFVSGPNYESPA
;
A
#
# COMPACT_ATOMS: atom_id res chain seq x y z
N MET A 1 -18.41 -17.70 -12.23
CA MET A 1 -18.97 -16.88 -11.13
C MET A 1 -17.83 -16.68 -10.15
N SER A 2 -17.25 -15.49 -10.10
CA SER A 2 -16.14 -15.19 -9.19
C SER A 2 -16.69 -15.10 -7.76
N ASN A 3 -16.20 -15.94 -6.84
CA ASN A 3 -16.57 -15.86 -5.43
C ASN A 3 -16.11 -14.49 -4.89
N SER A 4 -17.07 -13.62 -4.59
CA SER A 4 -16.80 -12.34 -3.94
C SER A 4 -16.17 -12.58 -2.56
N LEU A 5 -15.10 -11.84 -2.23
CA LEU A 5 -14.43 -11.89 -0.93
C LEU A 5 -15.41 -11.59 0.21
N GLN A 6 -15.48 -12.47 1.20
CA GLN A 6 -16.30 -12.36 2.40
C GLN A 6 -15.47 -11.87 3.58
N PHE A 7 -16.11 -11.37 4.65
CA PHE A 7 -15.40 -10.93 5.85
C PHE A 7 -14.51 -12.03 6.46
N SER A 8 -15.00 -13.28 6.43
CA SER A 8 -14.26 -14.46 6.89
C SER A 8 -12.94 -14.69 6.15
N ASP A 9 -12.84 -14.27 4.89
CA ASP A 9 -11.60 -14.42 4.10
C ASP A 9 -10.48 -13.53 4.68
N TYR A 10 -10.82 -12.32 5.14
CA TYR A 10 -9.87 -11.41 5.77
C TYR A 10 -9.46 -11.89 7.16
N LEU A 11 -10.40 -12.46 7.93
CA LEU A 11 -10.11 -13.06 9.23
C LEU A 11 -9.15 -14.24 9.09
N ALA A 12 -9.39 -15.15 8.15
CA ALA A 12 -8.53 -16.29 7.89
C ALA A 12 -7.09 -15.86 7.54
N ALA A 13 -6.93 -14.81 6.73
CA ALA A 13 -5.62 -14.25 6.41
C ALA A 13 -4.95 -13.59 7.64
N ALA A 14 -5.70 -12.82 8.43
CA ALA A 14 -5.18 -12.20 9.65
C ALA A 14 -4.73 -13.25 10.68
N ASP A 15 -5.50 -14.31 10.87
CA ASP A 15 -5.18 -15.39 11.80
C ASP A 15 -3.98 -16.22 11.32
N ALA A 16 -3.86 -16.45 10.02
CA ALA A 16 -2.67 -17.08 9.43
C ALA A 16 -1.39 -16.26 9.67
N ILE A 17 -1.49 -14.93 9.69
CA ILE A 17 -0.36 -14.04 10.01
C ILE A 17 -0.06 -14.07 11.51
N ARG A 18 -1.08 -13.94 12.38
CA ARG A 18 -0.93 -14.02 13.85
C ARG A 18 -0.32 -15.34 14.32
N ALA A 19 -0.63 -16.44 13.64
CA ALA A 19 -0.04 -17.75 13.95
C ALA A 19 1.48 -17.81 13.69
N ARG A 20 2.02 -16.88 12.89
CA ARG A 20 3.44 -16.84 12.49
C ARG A 20 4.23 -15.69 13.11
N SER A 21 3.56 -14.77 13.81
CA SER A 21 4.23 -13.65 14.49
C SER A 21 3.47 -13.28 15.76
N ALA A 22 4.21 -13.20 16.86
CA ALA A 22 3.70 -12.68 18.13
C ALA A 22 3.83 -11.15 18.24
N GLN A 23 4.36 -10.48 17.21
CA GLN A 23 4.58 -9.04 17.20
C GLN A 23 3.28 -8.29 16.90
N HIS A 24 3.16 -7.06 17.40
CA HIS A 24 1.96 -6.23 17.29
C HIS A 24 2.26 -4.90 16.56
N PRO A 25 2.43 -4.92 15.23
CA PRO A 25 2.76 -3.74 14.47
C PRO A 25 1.62 -2.72 14.48
N LYS A 26 1.99 -1.44 14.55
CA LYS A 26 1.05 -0.30 14.40
C LYS A 26 1.15 0.40 13.06
N ILE A 27 2.29 0.23 12.40
CA ILE A 27 2.61 0.86 11.12
C ILE A 27 2.70 -0.23 10.05
N GLY A 28 1.93 -0.08 8.98
CA GLY A 28 2.02 -0.88 7.76
C GLY A 28 2.76 -0.11 6.67
N LEU A 29 3.76 -0.71 6.04
CA LEU A 29 4.49 -0.19 4.90
C LEU A 29 4.24 -1.04 3.66
N VAL A 30 3.95 -0.40 2.53
CA VAL A 30 3.93 -1.07 1.22
C VAL A 30 5.03 -0.49 0.34
N LEU A 31 6.02 -1.34 0.04
CA LEU A 31 7.18 -0.98 -0.76
C LEU A 31 6.86 -1.13 -2.25
N GLY A 32 7.05 -0.04 -2.98
CA GLY A 32 6.98 -0.04 -4.45
C GLY A 32 8.30 -0.45 -5.10
N SER A 33 8.28 -0.47 -6.43
CA SER A 33 9.47 -0.74 -7.25
C SER A 33 10.65 0.15 -6.85
N GLY A 34 11.82 -0.47 -6.68
CA GLY A 34 13.06 0.23 -6.32
C GLY A 34 13.24 0.50 -4.82
N LEU A 35 12.22 0.28 -3.99
CA LEU A 35 12.28 0.49 -2.53
C LEU A 35 12.34 -0.81 -1.72
N GLY A 36 12.44 -1.95 -2.40
CA GLY A 36 12.45 -3.27 -1.78
C GLY A 36 13.58 -3.45 -0.76
N SER A 37 14.74 -2.83 -0.94
CA SER A 37 15.88 -2.92 -0.02
C SER A 37 15.60 -2.38 1.38
N LEU A 38 14.57 -1.52 1.56
CA LEU A 38 14.16 -1.06 2.89
C LEU A 38 13.70 -2.22 3.78
N ALA A 39 13.19 -3.31 3.19
CA ALA A 39 12.83 -4.50 3.96
C ALA A 39 14.06 -5.19 4.59
N ASP A 40 15.25 -5.02 4.03
CA ASP A 40 16.48 -5.62 4.55
C ASP A 40 17.00 -4.88 5.79
N ALA A 41 16.51 -3.67 6.05
CA ALA A 41 16.79 -2.90 7.27
C ALA A 41 15.87 -3.28 8.45
N VAL A 42 14.90 -4.18 8.23
CA VAL A 42 14.00 -4.64 9.30
C VAL A 42 14.75 -5.61 10.20
N GLU A 43 14.87 -5.26 11.47
CA GLU A 43 15.50 -6.05 12.51
C GLU A 43 14.55 -7.11 13.07
N ASN A 44 15.07 -8.31 13.34
CA ASN A 44 14.34 -9.45 13.88
C ASN A 44 13.01 -9.74 13.16
N PRO A 45 13.00 -9.87 11.81
CA PRO A 45 11.76 -10.03 11.07
C PRO A 45 11.20 -11.45 11.18
N ASP A 46 9.92 -11.56 11.51
CA ASP A 46 9.09 -12.70 11.15
C ASP A 46 8.74 -12.57 9.67
N ILE A 47 9.22 -13.50 8.84
CA ILE A 47 9.06 -13.46 7.38
C ILE A 47 7.98 -14.45 6.95
N ILE A 48 6.97 -13.96 6.25
CA ILE A 48 5.81 -14.74 5.81
C ILE A 48 5.67 -14.61 4.28
N PRO A 49 5.91 -15.68 3.50
CA PRO A 49 5.64 -15.67 2.07
C PRO A 49 4.16 -15.40 1.77
N TYR A 50 3.86 -14.63 0.72
CA TYR A 50 2.46 -14.34 0.35
C TYR A 50 1.65 -15.60 0.03
N GLY A 51 2.28 -16.62 -0.57
CA GLY A 51 1.62 -17.90 -0.87
C GLY A 51 1.16 -18.69 0.37
N ASP A 52 1.69 -18.36 1.55
CA ASP A 52 1.33 -19.01 2.81
C ASP A 52 0.17 -18.31 3.53
N ILE A 53 -0.31 -17.18 2.97
CA ILE A 53 -1.41 -16.39 3.51
C ILE A 53 -2.66 -16.63 2.64
N PRO A 54 -3.76 -17.17 3.20
CA PRO A 54 -4.99 -17.42 2.45
C PRO A 54 -5.49 -16.17 1.72
N ASN A 55 -5.94 -16.35 0.47
CA ASN A 55 -6.51 -15.29 -0.38
C ASN A 55 -5.59 -14.10 -0.71
N TRP A 56 -4.33 -14.13 -0.27
CA TRP A 56 -3.41 -13.04 -0.50
C TRP A 56 -2.99 -12.97 -1.97
N PRO A 57 -3.01 -11.79 -2.60
CA PRO A 57 -2.62 -11.67 -4.00
C PRO A 57 -1.10 -11.88 -4.15
N VAL A 58 -0.71 -12.83 -5.00
CA VAL A 58 0.71 -13.08 -5.33
C VAL A 58 1.01 -12.44 -6.68
N GLY A 59 1.63 -11.25 -6.64
CA GLY A 59 2.08 -10.56 -7.85
C GLY A 59 3.23 -11.30 -8.55
N THR A 60 3.40 -11.04 -9.83
CA THR A 60 4.38 -11.66 -10.73
C THR A 60 5.49 -10.72 -11.19
N VAL A 61 5.39 -9.43 -10.82
CA VAL A 61 6.35 -8.39 -11.23
C VAL A 61 7.75 -8.68 -10.68
N ALA A 62 8.75 -8.64 -11.57
CA ALA A 62 10.15 -8.81 -11.22
C ALA A 62 10.62 -7.75 -10.20
N GLY A 63 11.38 -8.18 -9.19
CA GLY A 63 11.81 -7.31 -8.09
C GLY A 63 10.84 -7.24 -6.91
N HIS A 64 9.65 -7.85 -7.01
CA HIS A 64 8.75 -8.05 -5.86
C HIS A 64 9.02 -9.43 -5.25
N SER A 65 9.71 -9.46 -4.09
CA SER A 65 10.07 -10.72 -3.42
C SER A 65 8.85 -11.52 -2.92
N GLY A 66 7.67 -10.88 -2.81
CA GLY A 66 6.42 -11.59 -2.54
C GLY A 66 6.32 -12.09 -1.09
N ARG A 67 6.81 -11.29 -0.13
CA ARG A 67 6.83 -11.64 1.29
C ARG A 67 6.44 -10.46 2.17
N LEU A 68 5.83 -10.80 3.30
CA LEU A 68 5.46 -9.91 4.38
C LEU A 68 6.50 -10.07 5.50
N LEU A 69 6.96 -8.95 6.06
CA LEU A 69 7.89 -8.94 7.20
C LEU A 69 7.21 -8.25 8.37
N ILE A 70 7.32 -8.81 9.56
CA ILE A 70 6.93 -8.14 10.81
C ILE A 70 8.15 -8.07 11.70
N GLY A 71 8.62 -6.87 12.03
CA GLY A 71 9.87 -6.70 12.74
C GLY A 71 10.03 -5.27 13.25
N THR A 72 11.25 -4.91 13.62
CA THR A 72 11.58 -3.57 14.10
C THR A 72 12.29 -2.77 13.02
N LEU A 73 11.83 -1.54 12.74
CA LEU A 73 12.50 -0.59 11.86
C LEU A 73 12.60 0.74 12.59
N GLU A 74 13.82 1.26 12.77
CA GLU A 74 14.07 2.52 13.49
C GLU A 74 13.38 2.56 14.87
N GLY A 75 13.44 1.45 15.61
CA GLY A 75 12.83 1.30 16.94
C GLY A 75 11.30 1.20 16.95
N LYS A 76 10.64 1.02 15.80
CA LYS A 76 9.19 0.82 15.70
C LYS A 76 8.85 -0.58 15.18
N THR A 77 7.84 -1.23 15.77
CA THR A 77 7.30 -2.47 15.23
C THR A 77 6.46 -2.19 13.99
N VAL A 78 6.89 -2.71 12.86
CA VAL A 78 6.32 -2.47 11.53
C VAL A 78 5.89 -3.78 10.87
N LEU A 79 4.89 -3.68 9.99
CA LEU A 79 4.58 -4.71 9.01
C LEU A 79 4.96 -4.16 7.63
N VAL A 80 5.86 -4.83 6.93
CA VAL A 80 6.37 -4.41 5.62
C VAL A 80 5.95 -5.40 4.56
N MET A 81 5.24 -4.93 3.54
CA MET A 81 5.00 -5.65 2.30
C MET A 81 6.14 -5.40 1.32
N GLN A 82 6.99 -6.40 1.09
CA GLN A 82 8.06 -6.33 0.10
C GLN A 82 7.53 -6.77 -1.28
N GLY A 83 6.95 -5.80 -1.96
CA GLY A 83 6.23 -5.98 -3.23
C GLY A 83 4.73 -6.05 -3.04
N ARG A 84 4.00 -5.83 -4.12
CA ARG A 84 2.52 -5.83 -4.19
C ARG A 84 2.05 -6.36 -5.54
N ALA A 85 0.79 -6.78 -5.59
CA ALA A 85 0.08 -7.02 -6.83
C ALA A 85 -0.43 -5.69 -7.41
N HIS A 86 -0.51 -5.61 -8.74
CA HIS A 86 -1.00 -4.45 -9.47
C HIS A 86 -2.20 -4.79 -10.33
N PHE A 87 -2.94 -3.73 -10.68
CA PHE A 87 -4.16 -3.85 -11.47
C PHE A 87 -3.91 -4.39 -12.89
N TYR A 88 -2.84 -3.95 -13.55
CA TYR A 88 -2.48 -4.45 -14.87
C TYR A 88 -2.09 -5.94 -14.91
N GLU A 89 -1.87 -6.59 -13.76
CA GLU A 89 -1.59 -8.03 -13.69
C GLU A 89 -2.89 -8.88 -13.76
N GLY A 90 -4.05 -8.24 -13.87
CA GLY A 90 -5.35 -8.91 -14.01
C GLY A 90 -6.10 -9.13 -12.70
N PHE A 91 -5.57 -8.63 -11.57
CA PHE A 91 -6.27 -8.67 -10.29
C PHE A 91 -7.42 -7.66 -10.25
N THR A 92 -8.50 -8.03 -9.57
CA THR A 92 -9.58 -7.08 -9.25
C THR A 92 -9.09 -6.03 -8.23
N PRO A 93 -9.71 -4.84 -8.17
CA PRO A 93 -9.38 -3.84 -7.15
C PRO A 93 -9.52 -4.37 -5.71
N GLN A 94 -10.50 -5.24 -5.47
CA GLN A 94 -10.73 -5.89 -4.18
C GLN A 94 -9.58 -6.84 -3.80
N GLN A 95 -9.04 -7.61 -4.76
CA GLN A 95 -7.87 -8.47 -4.52
C GLN A 95 -6.62 -7.63 -4.21
N ILE A 96 -6.37 -6.56 -4.96
CA ILE A 96 -5.18 -5.70 -4.76
C ILE A 96 -5.20 -5.02 -3.39
N THR A 97 -6.40 -4.61 -2.94
CA THR A 97 -6.58 -3.93 -1.66
C THR A 97 -6.85 -4.89 -0.48
N PHE A 98 -6.92 -6.20 -0.73
CA PHE A 98 -7.12 -7.22 0.30
C PHE A 98 -6.12 -7.10 1.47
N PRO A 99 -4.80 -6.93 1.22
CA PRO A 99 -3.82 -6.74 2.29
C PRO A 99 -4.12 -5.58 3.24
N VAL A 100 -4.70 -4.48 2.75
CA VAL A 100 -5.00 -3.29 3.56
C VAL A 100 -6.07 -3.59 4.61
N ARG A 101 -7.10 -4.37 4.23
CA ARG A 101 -8.15 -4.83 5.17
C ARG A 101 -7.59 -5.81 6.20
N VAL A 102 -6.70 -6.71 5.78
CA VAL A 102 -6.01 -7.62 6.71
C VAL A 102 -5.14 -6.85 7.69
N MET A 103 -4.37 -5.85 7.23
CA MET A 103 -3.57 -4.96 8.09
C MET A 103 -4.43 -4.27 9.15
N LYS A 104 -5.63 -3.78 8.77
CA LYS A 104 -6.58 -3.20 9.72
C LYS A 104 -6.98 -4.19 10.82
N LEU A 105 -7.25 -5.45 10.48
CA LEU A 105 -7.57 -6.50 11.45
C LEU A 105 -6.37 -6.85 12.34
N LEU A 106 -5.14 -6.74 11.83
CA LEU A 106 -3.91 -6.90 12.61
C LEU A 106 -3.63 -5.74 13.58
N GLY A 107 -4.45 -4.67 13.53
CA GLY A 107 -4.35 -3.53 14.44
C GLY A 107 -3.44 -2.40 13.96
N ILE A 108 -3.10 -2.40 12.66
CA ILE A 108 -2.40 -1.28 12.03
C ILE A 108 -3.35 -0.08 11.95
N ASP A 109 -2.85 1.08 12.37
CA ASP A 109 -3.57 2.36 12.36
C ASP A 109 -2.87 3.42 11.50
N THR A 110 -1.60 3.17 11.14
CA THR A 110 -0.80 4.05 10.27
C THR A 110 -0.38 3.26 9.03
N TYR A 111 -0.78 3.72 7.85
CA TYR A 111 -0.46 3.07 6.58
C TYR A 111 0.40 3.99 5.70
N LEU A 112 1.59 3.51 5.34
CA LEU A 112 2.53 4.21 4.47
C LEU A 112 2.65 3.42 3.16
N VAL A 113 2.38 4.08 2.04
CA VAL A 113 2.48 3.48 0.71
C VAL A 113 3.48 4.25 -0.13
N THR A 114 4.37 3.51 -0.79
CA THR A 114 5.41 4.07 -1.65
C THR A 114 5.23 3.57 -3.08
N ASN A 115 5.60 4.33 -4.09
CA ASN A 115 5.57 3.90 -5.48
C ASN A 115 6.59 4.64 -6.33
N ALA A 116 6.89 4.09 -7.50
CA ALA A 116 7.58 4.81 -8.56
C ALA A 116 6.52 5.43 -9.48
N ALA A 117 6.78 6.64 -9.96
CA ALA A 117 5.86 7.40 -10.81
C ALA A 117 6.61 8.20 -11.89
N GLY A 118 5.97 8.43 -13.03
CA GLY A 118 6.40 9.43 -14.01
C GLY A 118 6.04 10.83 -13.53
N GLY A 119 7.01 11.75 -13.54
CA GLY A 119 6.80 13.14 -13.16
C GLY A 119 6.14 13.94 -14.28
N MET A 120 4.89 14.38 -14.09
CA MET A 120 4.19 15.27 -15.04
C MET A 120 4.46 16.76 -14.78
N ASN A 121 4.85 17.12 -13.56
CA ASN A 121 5.26 18.48 -13.24
C ASN A 121 6.67 18.72 -13.82
N PRO A 122 6.87 19.65 -14.76
CA PRO A 122 8.16 19.88 -15.40
C PRO A 122 9.29 20.33 -14.44
N SER A 123 8.94 20.76 -13.23
CA SER A 123 9.94 21.11 -12.21
C SER A 123 10.54 19.89 -11.51
N PHE A 124 9.92 18.71 -11.62
CA PHE A 124 10.39 17.49 -10.97
C PHE A 124 11.50 16.83 -11.79
N LYS A 125 12.41 16.15 -11.09
CA LYS A 125 13.54 15.43 -11.68
C LYS A 125 13.49 13.96 -11.31
N ALA A 126 14.13 13.12 -12.12
CA ALA A 126 14.33 11.72 -11.76
C ALA A 126 15.09 11.63 -10.42
N GLY A 127 14.54 10.84 -9.49
CA GLY A 127 15.07 10.72 -8.13
C GLY A 127 14.44 11.66 -7.10
N ASP A 128 13.61 12.63 -7.51
CA ASP A 128 12.85 13.44 -6.58
C ASP A 128 11.88 12.57 -5.77
N LEU A 129 11.82 12.79 -4.46
CA LEU A 129 10.78 12.25 -3.60
C LEU A 129 9.58 13.21 -3.61
N MET A 130 8.41 12.69 -3.96
CA MET A 130 7.15 13.45 -3.92
C MET A 130 6.20 12.87 -2.89
N LEU A 131 5.82 13.71 -1.93
CA LEU A 131 4.73 13.45 -1.01
C LEU A 131 3.39 13.58 -1.74
N ILE A 132 2.53 12.57 -1.62
CA ILE A 132 1.19 12.60 -2.20
C ILE A 132 0.26 13.36 -1.25
N ARG A 133 -0.27 14.50 -1.70
CA ARG A 133 -1.28 15.25 -0.93
C ARG A 133 -2.71 14.90 -1.31
N ASP A 134 -2.90 14.38 -2.52
CA ASP A 134 -4.21 14.02 -3.08
C ASP A 134 -4.04 13.07 -4.26
N HIS A 135 -5.13 12.50 -4.76
CA HIS A 135 -5.11 11.68 -5.97
C HIS A 135 -6.30 11.89 -6.91
N ILE A 136 -6.08 11.57 -8.18
CA ILE A 136 -7.14 11.40 -9.18
C ILE A 136 -7.23 9.91 -9.52
N ASN A 137 -8.40 9.32 -9.27
CA ASN A 137 -8.65 7.89 -9.48
C ASN A 137 -9.41 7.64 -10.80
N ILE A 138 -8.70 7.65 -11.93
CA ILE A 138 -9.32 7.48 -13.26
C ILE A 138 -10.05 6.13 -13.39
N PRO A 139 -9.47 4.97 -13.03
CA PRO A 139 -10.21 3.70 -13.06
C PRO A 139 -11.45 3.71 -12.16
N GLY A 140 -11.37 4.36 -10.99
CA GLY A 140 -12.48 4.50 -10.06
C GLY A 140 -13.66 5.28 -10.65
N MET A 141 -13.39 6.34 -11.43
CA MET A 141 -14.43 7.10 -12.14
C MET A 141 -15.18 6.25 -13.17
N ALA A 142 -14.51 5.25 -13.76
CA ALA A 142 -15.11 4.25 -14.66
C ALA A 142 -15.74 3.05 -13.93
N GLY A 143 -15.82 3.07 -12.60
CA GLY A 143 -16.43 2.02 -11.78
C GLY A 143 -15.49 0.87 -11.39
N ASN A 144 -14.18 0.97 -11.65
CA ASN A 144 -13.17 0.05 -11.12
C ASN A 144 -12.65 0.53 -9.76
N ASN A 145 -13.54 0.55 -8.77
CA ASN A 145 -13.24 0.99 -7.41
C ASN A 145 -13.26 -0.22 -6.44
N PRO A 146 -12.31 -0.35 -5.49
CA PRO A 146 -12.27 -1.45 -4.52
C PRO A 146 -13.50 -1.51 -3.58
N LEU A 147 -14.27 -0.43 -3.48
CA LEU A 147 -15.50 -0.35 -2.69
C LEU A 147 -16.77 -0.69 -3.51
N ARG A 148 -16.62 -1.02 -4.80
CA ARG A 148 -17.75 -1.49 -5.62
C ARG A 148 -18.20 -2.87 -5.15
N GLY A 149 -19.52 -3.08 -5.12
CA GLY A 149 -20.17 -4.28 -4.58
C GLY A 149 -20.84 -4.00 -3.23
N PRO A 150 -21.29 -5.03 -2.50
CA PRO A 150 -21.84 -4.90 -1.15
C PRO A 150 -20.84 -4.23 -0.19
N ASN A 151 -21.35 -3.42 0.75
CA ASN A 151 -20.50 -2.86 1.81
C ASN A 151 -20.15 -3.95 2.84
N VAL A 152 -19.00 -3.81 3.48
CA VAL A 152 -18.63 -4.62 4.64
C VAL A 152 -18.56 -3.68 5.83
N ASP A 153 -19.64 -3.65 6.62
CA ASP A 153 -19.86 -2.61 7.65
C ASP A 153 -18.78 -2.62 8.74
N ASP A 154 -18.13 -3.75 8.99
CA ASP A 154 -16.99 -3.89 9.92
C ASP A 154 -15.78 -3.02 9.55
N PHE A 155 -15.61 -2.65 8.27
CA PHE A 155 -14.47 -1.84 7.81
C PHE A 155 -14.77 -0.35 7.73
N GLY A 156 -16.04 0.05 7.58
CA GLY A 156 -16.39 1.46 7.46
C GLY A 156 -17.69 1.75 6.73
N PRO A 157 -18.00 3.05 6.54
CA PRO A 157 -19.26 3.48 5.96
C PRO A 157 -19.35 3.15 4.48
N ARG A 158 -20.60 3.06 3.99
CA ARG A 158 -20.89 2.81 2.57
C ARG A 158 -20.28 3.87 1.62
N PHE A 159 -20.25 5.12 2.08
CA PHE A 159 -19.78 6.27 1.32
C PHE A 159 -18.72 7.02 2.14
N PRO A 160 -17.44 6.62 2.07
CA PRO A 160 -16.37 7.29 2.79
C PRO A 160 -16.05 8.65 2.15
N ASP A 161 -15.77 9.64 2.99
CA ASP A 161 -15.17 10.90 2.59
C ASP A 161 -13.68 10.70 2.26
N MET A 162 -13.19 11.34 1.20
CA MET A 162 -11.80 11.21 0.73
C MET A 162 -11.00 12.51 0.85
N THR A 163 -11.57 13.59 1.41
CA THR A 163 -10.92 14.90 1.52
C THR A 163 -9.63 14.86 2.33
N GLU A 164 -9.56 14.00 3.35
CA GLU A 164 -8.37 13.82 4.18
C GLU A 164 -7.78 12.39 4.09
N ALA A 165 -7.90 11.75 2.92
CA ALA A 165 -7.32 10.42 2.70
C ALA A 165 -5.79 10.37 2.90
N TYR A 166 -5.12 11.52 2.72
CA TYR A 166 -3.70 11.72 3.02
C TYR A 166 -3.53 12.61 4.28
N THR A 167 -3.41 11.95 5.43
CA THR A 167 -3.38 12.56 6.77
C THR A 167 -2.52 13.83 6.84
N PRO A 168 -3.11 15.02 7.08
CA PRO A 168 -2.37 16.29 7.12
C PRO A 168 -1.19 16.30 8.09
N ALA A 169 -1.34 15.71 9.27
CA ALA A 169 -0.28 15.64 10.28
C ALA A 169 0.93 14.83 9.83
N LEU A 170 0.73 13.71 9.11
CA LEU A 170 1.82 12.90 8.56
C LEU A 170 2.54 13.64 7.43
N ARG A 171 1.81 14.40 6.62
CA ARG A 171 2.40 15.25 5.58
C ARG A 171 3.27 16.34 6.16
N GLN A 172 2.79 17.01 7.21
CA GLN A 172 3.57 18.02 7.93
C GLN A 172 4.84 17.43 8.54
N LEU A 173 4.74 16.24 9.16
CA LEU A 173 5.90 15.54 9.71
C LEU A 173 6.94 15.22 8.61
N ALA A 174 6.51 14.74 7.44
CA ALA A 174 7.42 14.44 6.34
C ALA A 174 8.18 15.69 5.87
N HIS A 175 7.51 16.84 5.76
CA HIS A 175 8.16 18.12 5.44
C HIS A 175 9.16 18.56 6.50
N GLN A 176 8.84 18.39 7.78
CA GLN A 176 9.76 18.72 8.89
C GLN A 176 11.01 17.85 8.85
N VAL A 177 10.86 16.54 8.64
CA VAL A 177 11.99 15.61 8.50
C VAL A 177 12.83 15.97 7.28
N ALA A 178 12.21 16.21 6.11
CA ALA A 178 12.95 16.59 4.91
C ALA A 178 13.76 17.88 5.12
N ALA A 179 13.18 18.89 5.76
CA ALA A 179 13.87 20.14 6.07
C ALA A 179 15.05 19.92 7.05
N ALA A 180 14.88 19.07 8.07
CA ALA A 180 15.93 18.73 9.02
C ALA A 180 17.11 17.99 8.36
N GLU A 181 16.81 17.13 7.38
CA GLU A 181 17.80 16.37 6.60
C GLU A 181 18.40 17.18 5.42
N GLY A 182 17.99 18.44 5.23
CA GLY A 182 18.42 19.25 4.09
C GLY A 182 17.99 18.69 2.72
N MET A 183 16.94 17.87 2.70
CA MET A 183 16.40 17.22 1.52
C MET A 183 15.26 18.05 0.92
N THR A 184 15.28 18.24 -0.39
CA THR A 184 14.12 18.77 -1.12
C THR A 184 13.03 17.71 -1.21
N LEU A 185 11.87 17.98 -0.59
CA LEU A 185 10.67 17.14 -0.71
C LEU A 185 9.64 17.83 -1.59
N GLN A 186 9.27 17.21 -2.70
CA GLN A 186 8.17 17.67 -3.55
C GLN A 186 6.83 17.30 -2.91
N GLU A 187 5.76 18.00 -3.26
CA GLU A 187 4.39 17.63 -2.86
C GLU A 187 3.42 17.83 -4.03
N GLY A 188 2.55 16.85 -4.29
CA GLY A 188 1.71 16.86 -5.49
C GLY A 188 0.53 15.91 -5.47
N VAL A 189 -0.25 15.96 -6.56
CA VAL A 189 -1.41 15.10 -6.80
C VAL A 189 -0.98 13.90 -7.64
N TYR A 190 -1.29 12.69 -7.18
CA TYR A 190 -0.99 11.45 -7.89
C TYR A 190 -2.16 11.02 -8.77
N VAL A 191 -1.90 10.68 -10.03
CA VAL A 191 -2.95 10.16 -10.92
C VAL A 191 -2.79 8.65 -11.06
N PHE A 192 -3.82 7.89 -10.71
CA PHE A 192 -3.85 6.46 -10.95
C PHE A 192 -4.39 6.18 -12.36
N VAL A 193 -3.59 5.49 -13.17
CA VAL A 193 -3.96 4.91 -14.47
C VAL A 193 -3.73 3.40 -14.47
N SER A 194 -4.44 2.68 -15.35
CA SER A 194 -4.44 1.21 -15.31
C SER A 194 -3.13 0.55 -15.76
N GLY A 195 -2.39 1.17 -16.70
CA GLY A 195 -1.24 0.52 -17.35
C GLY A 195 -1.64 -0.68 -18.24
N PRO A 196 -0.70 -1.54 -18.66
CA PRO A 196 0.72 -1.56 -18.29
C PRO A 196 1.63 -0.69 -19.17
N ASN A 197 1.15 -0.17 -20.31
CA ASN A 197 1.93 0.79 -21.08
C ASN A 197 2.11 2.08 -20.28
N TYR A 198 3.27 2.73 -20.43
CA TYR A 198 3.47 4.09 -19.98
C TYR A 198 2.59 5.07 -20.75
N GLU A 199 2.48 6.29 -20.24
CA GLU A 199 1.69 7.36 -20.85
C GLU A 199 2.24 7.75 -22.23
N SER A 200 1.35 8.04 -23.18
CA SER A 200 1.74 8.63 -24.45
C SER A 200 2.02 10.15 -24.29
N PRO A 201 2.73 10.79 -25.23
CA PRO A 201 3.01 12.23 -25.15
C PRO A 201 1.80 13.18 -25.27
N ALA A 202 0.68 12.73 -25.84
CA ALA A 202 -0.51 13.55 -26.12
C ALA A 202 -1.32 13.90 -24.87
#